data_AF-A0A9X8DVU0-F1
#
_entry.id   AF-A0A9X8DVU0-F1
#
_cell.length_a   1.000
_cell.length_b   1.000
_cell.length_c   1.000
_cell.angle_alpha   90.00
_cell.angle_beta   90.00
_cell.angle_gamma   90.00
#
_symmetry.space_group_name_H-M   'P 1'
#
loop_
_entity.id
_entity.type
_entity.pdbx_description
1 polymer ?
#
loop_
_entity_poly.entity_id
_entity_poly.type
_entity_poly.pdbx_seq_one_letter_code
_entity_poly.pdbx_strand_id
1 'polypeptide(L)' 'MVQRNIGSLIVTQENQGVVGIVTERDILVKGKETAEHEELAVKDIMSKRI' A
#
# COMPACT_ATOMS: atom_id res chain seq x y z
N MET A 1 -6.89 -7.78 -2.23
CA MET A 1 -5.72 -8.42 -2.89
C MET A 1 -5.91 -9.93 -2.86
N VAL A 2 -5.80 -10.57 -1.68
CA VAL A 2 -5.95 -12.02 -1.48
C VAL A 2 -7.25 -12.60 -2.04
N GLN A 3 -8.42 -12.10 -1.62
CA GLN A 3 -9.72 -12.64 -2.06
C GLN A 3 -9.96 -12.59 -3.57
N ARG A 4 -9.27 -11.68 -4.28
CA ARG A 4 -9.40 -11.48 -5.73
C ARG A 4 -8.19 -11.96 -6.50
N ASN A 5 -7.21 -12.57 -5.83
CA ASN A 5 -5.91 -12.97 -6.39
C ASN A 5 -5.19 -11.84 -7.15
N ILE A 6 -5.10 -10.66 -6.53
CA ILE A 6 -4.46 -9.46 -7.11
C ILE A 6 -3.21 -9.13 -6.28
N GLY A 7 -2.02 -9.26 -6.89
CA GLY A 7 -0.73 -9.04 -6.21
C GLY A 7 -0.31 -7.57 -6.05
N SER A 8 -0.98 -6.63 -6.73
CA SER A 8 -0.72 -5.20 -6.61
C SER A 8 -1.96 -4.34 -6.88
N LEU A 9 -2.11 -3.24 -6.16
CA LEU A 9 -3.15 -2.23 -6.38
C LEU A 9 -2.53 -0.87 -6.72
N ILE A 10 -3.07 -0.21 -7.73
CA ILE A 10 -2.75 1.19 -8.04
C ILE A 10 -3.44 2.07 -7.01
N VAL A 11 -2.69 3.01 -6.43
CA VAL A 11 -3.23 4.01 -5.51
C VAL A 11 -3.50 5.28 -6.29
N THR A 12 -4.73 5.77 -6.22
CA THR A 12 -5.15 7.02 -6.85
C THR A 12 -5.63 8.01 -5.79
N GLN A 13 -5.42 9.29 -6.06
CA GLN A 13 -5.96 10.37 -5.24
C GLN A 13 -6.81 11.29 -6.11
N GLU A 14 -7.92 11.75 -5.54
CA GLU A 14 -8.80 12.70 -6.20
C GLU A 14 -8.00 13.93 -6.65
N ASN A 15 -8.24 14.38 -7.89
CA ASN A 15 -7.54 15.51 -8.52
C ASN A 15 -6.03 15.35 -8.76
N GLN A 16 -5.41 14.22 -8.40
CA GLN A 16 -3.98 13.96 -8.63
C GLN A 16 -3.72 12.74 -9.53
N GLY A 17 -4.73 11.90 -9.75
CA GLY A 17 -4.57 10.69 -10.56
C GLY A 17 -3.79 9.62 -9.80
N VAL A 18 -2.84 8.95 -10.46
CA VAL A 18 -2.06 7.86 -9.88
C VAL A 18 -0.96 8.43 -8.98
N VAL A 19 -0.97 8.05 -7.70
CA VAL A 19 -0.01 8.53 -6.69
C VAL A 19 0.93 7.44 -6.17
N GLY A 20 0.69 6.18 -6.54
CA GLY A 20 1.58 5.08 -6.16
C GLY A 20 1.03 3.71 -6.50
N ILE A 21 1.73 2.70 -6.00
CA ILE A 21 1.35 1.29 -6.06
C ILE A 21 1.57 0.67 -4.68
N VAL A 22 0.65 -0.19 -4.26
CA VAL A 22 0.82 -1.04 -3.09
C VAL A 22 0.84 -2.50 -3.52
N THR A 23 1.87 -3.22 -3.11
CA THR A 23 2.06 -4.65 -3.37
C THR A 23 1.95 -5.45 -2.08
N GLU A 24 1.79 -6.77 -2.19
CA GLU A 24 1.82 -7.65 -1.01
C GLU A 24 3.16 -7.54 -0.25
N ARG A 25 4.26 -7.27 -0.95
CA ARG A 25 5.58 -7.05 -0.32
C ARG A 25 5.62 -5.78 0.52
N ASP A 26 5.00 -4.70 0.05
CA ASP A 26 4.92 -3.45 0.81
C ASP A 26 4.20 -3.68 2.16
N ILE A 27 3.10 -4.45 2.14
CA ILE A 27 2.34 -4.83 3.35
C ILE A 27 3.22 -5.70 4.28
N LEU A 28 3.90 -6.71 3.75
CA LEU A 28 4.69 -7.66 4.56
C LEU A 28 5.95 -7.04 5.17
N VAL A 29 6.60 -6.11 4.48
CA VAL A 29 7.85 -5.50 4.97
C VAL A 29 7.50 -4.38 5.95
N LYS A 30 6.67 -3.43 5.54
CA LYS A 30 6.41 -2.22 6.35
C LYS A 30 5.40 -2.46 7.46
N GLY A 31 4.44 -3.38 7.27
CA GLY A 31 3.50 -3.76 8.33
C GLY A 31 4.13 -4.55 9.48
N LYS A 32 5.35 -5.07 9.32
CA LYS A 32 6.12 -5.71 10.40
C LYS A 32 6.93 -4.72 11.23
N GLU A 33 7.16 -3.52 10.71
CA GLU A 33 7.95 -2.48 11.37
C GLU A 33 7.11 -1.70 12.40
N THR A 34 5.81 -1.94 12.44
CA THR A 34 4.86 -1.30 13.36
C THR A 34 4.38 -2.24 14.46
N ALA A 35 4.02 -1.67 15.62
CA ALA A 35 3.39 -2.45 16.69
C ALA A 35 2.06 -3.06 16.19
N GLU A 36 1.70 -4.25 16.69
CA GLU A 36 0.56 -5.05 16.17
C GLU A 36 -0.82 -4.35 16.21
N HIS A 37 -0.92 -3.15 16.78
CA HIS A 37 -2.18 -2.42 17.03
C HIS A 37 -2.17 -1.02 16.41
N GLU A 38 -1.15 -0.68 15.60
CA GLU A 38 -1.07 0.62 14.94
C GLU A 38 -1.74 0.58 13.57
N GLU A 39 -2.71 1.47 13.37
CA GLU A 39 -3.35 1.63 12.06
C GLU A 39 -2.41 2.36 11.11
N LEU A 40 -2.13 1.73 9.96
CA LEU A 40 -1.31 2.31 8.90
C LEU A 40 -2.17 2.78 7.73
N ALA A 41 -1.92 4.00 7.23
CA ALA A 41 -2.54 4.44 5.99
C ALA A 41 -1.77 3.89 4.78
N VAL A 42 -2.49 3.65 3.68
CA VAL A 42 -1.89 3.14 2.43
C VAL A 42 -0.74 4.02 1.94
N LYS A 43 -0.85 5.34 2.13
CA LYS A 43 0.19 6.32 1.73
C LYS A 43 1.53 6.13 2.45
N ASP A 44 1.53 5.50 3.62
CA ASP A 44 2.72 5.28 4.45
C ASP A 44 3.47 4.02 3.96
N ILE A 45 2.72 3.02 3.49
CA ILE A 45 3.30 1.75 3.04
C ILE A 45 3.52 1.67 1.52
N MET A 46 2.77 2.40 0.70
CA MET A 46 2.86 2.30 -0.75
C MET A 46 4.25 2.69 -1.27
N SER A 47 4.60 2.13 -2.42
CA SER A 47 5.75 2.58 -3.21
C SER A 47 5.33 3.74 -4.11
N LYS A 48 6.00 4.89 -3.95
CA LYS A 48 5.79 6.08 -4.79
C LYS A 48 6.63 5.94 -6.05
N ARG A 49 6.03 6.19 -7.22
CA ARG A 49 6.81 6.44 -8.43
C ARG A 49 7.14 7.93 -8.44
N ILE A 50 8.43 8.25 -8.48
CA ILE A 50 8.94 9.59 -8.76
C ILE A 50 8.85 9.81 -10.27
#